data_AF-A0A968WMH8-F1
#
_entry.id   AF-A0A968WMH8-F1
#
_cell.length_a   1.000
_cell.length_b   1.000
_cell.length_c   1.000
_cell.angle_alpha   90.00
_cell.angle_beta   90.00
_cell.angle_gamma   90.00
#
_symmetry.space_group_name_H-M   'P 1'
#
loop_
_entity.id
_entity.type
_entity.pdbx_description
1 polymer ?
#
loop_
_entity_poly.entity_id
_entity_poly.type
_entity_poly.pdbx_seq_one_letter_code
_entity_poly.pdbx_strand_id
1 'polypeptide(L)'
;MPQRYSTDSSELTRQSIKEASYKLIDRVYKHLDRHLDGKDYLVGNRRTIADTYAFAMIRWGNSLPNGLADYPNLDRFYRHWREDEGVKRAMEQQQIH
;
A
#
# COMPACT_ATOMS: atom_id res chain seq x y z
N MET A 1 4.85 16.63 7.57
CA MET A 1 4.68 18.07 7.29
C MET A 1 5.01 18.34 5.82
N PRO A 2 4.02 18.59 4.94
CA PRO A 2 4.18 18.71 3.48
C PRO A 2 4.85 20.01 2.99
N GLN A 3 5.20 20.93 3.88
CA GLN A 3 5.74 22.25 3.54
C GLN A 3 7.16 22.23 2.93
N ARG A 4 7.81 21.06 2.84
CA ARG A 4 9.17 20.94 2.31
C ARG A 4 9.28 20.98 0.79
N TYR A 5 8.15 20.90 0.06
CA TYR A 5 8.16 20.67 -1.40
C TYR A 5 7.31 21.65 -2.24
N SER A 6 6.73 22.71 -1.66
CA SER A 6 6.06 23.76 -2.45
C SER A 6 6.03 25.08 -1.70
N THR A 7 6.45 26.15 -2.35
CA THR A 7 6.39 27.55 -1.86
C THR A 7 5.03 28.20 -2.09
N ASP A 8 4.05 27.48 -2.66
CA ASP A 8 2.71 28.01 -2.92
C ASP A 8 1.63 27.16 -2.23
N SER A 9 0.79 27.82 -1.44
CA SER A 9 -0.19 27.22 -0.51
C SER A 9 -1.62 27.23 -1.06
N SER A 10 -1.79 27.36 -2.37
CA SER A 10 -3.10 27.36 -3.03
C SER A 10 -3.77 25.97 -2.99
N GLU A 11 -5.11 25.94 -2.94
CA GLU A 11 -5.91 24.71 -2.93
C GLU A 11 -5.76 23.89 -4.22
N LEU A 12 -5.54 24.57 -5.36
CA LEU A 12 -5.23 23.96 -6.66
C LEU A 12 -3.86 23.25 -6.65
N THR A 13 -2.87 23.79 -5.93
CA THR A 13 -1.57 23.11 -5.72
C THR A 13 -1.74 21.84 -4.89
N ARG A 14 -2.65 21.82 -3.90
CA ARG A 14 -2.94 20.61 -3.10
C ARG A 14 -3.64 19.52 -3.91
N GLN A 15 -4.58 19.91 -4.79
CA GLN A 15 -5.29 18.97 -5.65
C GLN A 15 -4.37 18.35 -6.71
N SER A 16 -3.56 19.17 -7.40
CA SER A 16 -2.61 18.68 -8.40
C SER A 16 -1.54 17.74 -7.81
N ILE A 17 -1.04 18.02 -6.60
CA ILE A 17 -0.12 17.11 -5.89
C ILE A 17 -0.80 15.78 -5.56
N LYS A 18 -2.07 15.80 -5.16
CA LYS A 18 -2.84 14.59 -4.84
C LYS A 18 -3.06 13.71 -6.08
N GLU A 19 -3.41 14.32 -7.22
CA GLU A 19 -3.57 13.60 -8.50
C GLU A 19 -2.26 13.01 -9.02
N ALA A 20 -1.16 13.76 -8.95
CA ALA A 20 0.17 13.26 -9.31
C ALA A 20 0.58 12.08 -8.41
N SER A 21 0.23 12.14 -7.12
CA SER A 21 0.48 11.05 -6.16
C SER A 21 -0.27 9.78 -6.54
N TYR A 22 -1.53 9.88 -6.98
CA TYR A 22 -2.30 8.70 -7.42
C TYR A 22 -1.67 7.98 -8.61
N LYS A 23 -1.12 8.72 -9.58
CA LYS A 23 -0.42 8.10 -10.73
C LYS A 23 0.83 7.33 -10.30
N LEU A 24 1.55 7.83 -9.29
CA LEU A 24 2.72 7.13 -8.75
C LEU A 24 2.31 5.87 -7.99
N ILE A 25 1.27 5.96 -7.16
CA ILE A 25 0.73 4.81 -6.41
C ILE A 25 0.25 3.73 -7.38
N ASP A 26 -0.54 4.09 -8.40
CA ASP A 26 -1.00 3.17 -9.44
C ASP A 26 0.16 2.44 -10.12
N ARG A 27 1.22 3.17 -10.52
CA ARG A 27 2.39 2.55 -11.14
C ARG A 27 3.06 1.52 -10.23
N VAL A 28 3.25 1.85 -8.95
CA VAL A 28 3.88 0.94 -7.97
C VAL A 28 2.98 -0.27 -7.71
N TYR A 29 1.67 -0.06 -7.54
CA TYR A 29 0.73 -1.13 -7.25
C TYR A 29 0.58 -2.08 -8.44
N LYS A 30 0.52 -1.59 -9.68
CA LYS A 30 0.57 -2.44 -10.89
C LYS A 30 1.87 -3.24 -11.00
N HIS A 31 2.99 -2.70 -10.53
CA HIS A 31 4.24 -3.44 -10.53
C HIS A 31 4.21 -4.57 -9.50
N LEU A 32 3.79 -4.28 -8.27
CA LEU A 32 3.69 -5.28 -7.21
C LEU A 32 2.64 -6.35 -7.52
N ASP A 33 1.50 -5.96 -8.08
CA ASP A 33 0.43 -6.89 -8.49
C ASP A 33 0.92 -7.92 -9.50
N ARG A 34 1.63 -7.46 -10.56
CA ARG A 34 2.25 -8.35 -11.53
C ARG A 34 3.35 -9.21 -10.92
N HIS A 35 4.13 -8.66 -9.98
CA HIS A 35 5.19 -9.42 -9.32
C HIS A 35 4.65 -10.57 -8.46
N LEU A 36 3.47 -10.37 -7.86
CA LEU A 36 2.77 -11.34 -7.01
C LEU A 36 1.91 -12.34 -7.80
N ASP A 37 1.88 -12.26 -9.12
CA ASP A 37 1.19 -13.26 -9.93
C ASP A 37 1.82 -14.65 -9.73
N GLY A 38 0.99 -15.61 -9.34
CA GLY A 38 1.42 -16.97 -8.97
C GLY A 38 2.32 -17.09 -7.74
N LYS A 39 2.47 -16.03 -6.92
CA LYS A 39 3.34 -16.04 -5.72
C LYS A 39 2.59 -15.66 -4.45
N ASP A 40 2.92 -16.35 -3.37
CA ASP A 40 2.40 -16.06 -2.03
C ASP A 40 3.30 -15.08 -1.25
N TYR A 41 4.57 -14.97 -1.65
CA TYR A 41 5.58 -14.14 -1.00
C TYR A 41 6.30 -13.25 -2.02
N LEU A 42 6.79 -12.10 -1.56
CA LEU A 42 7.54 -11.16 -2.39
C LEU A 42 8.93 -11.67 -2.77
N VAL A 43 9.55 -12.51 -1.93
CA VAL A 43 10.94 -12.96 -2.10
C VAL A 43 11.02 -14.47 -1.98
N GLY A 44 11.30 -15.14 -3.10
CA GLY A 44 11.36 -16.60 -3.15
C GLY A 44 10.03 -17.23 -2.74
N ASN A 45 10.10 -18.38 -2.06
CA ASN A 45 8.93 -19.18 -1.66
C ASN A 45 8.77 -19.23 -0.13
N ARG A 46 9.13 -18.16 0.58
CA ARG A 46 9.01 -18.09 2.04
C ARG A 46 8.72 -16.68 2.54
N ARG A 47 8.14 -16.60 3.73
CA ARG A 47 7.97 -15.35 4.49
C ARG A 47 9.31 -14.66 4.73
N THR A 48 9.34 -13.35 4.47
CA THR A 48 10.47 -12.46 4.76
C THR A 48 9.98 -11.15 5.36
N ILE A 49 10.91 -10.30 5.83
CA ILE A 49 10.58 -8.96 6.32
C ILE A 49 10.00 -8.05 5.22
N ALA A 50 10.31 -8.34 3.95
CA ALA A 50 9.76 -7.59 2.82
C ALA A 50 8.24 -7.69 2.78
N ASP A 51 7.67 -8.86 3.11
CA ASP A 51 6.23 -9.08 3.09
C ASP A 51 5.51 -8.25 4.15
N THR A 52 6.04 -8.25 5.38
CA THR A 52 5.48 -7.45 6.48
C THR A 52 5.61 -5.94 6.24
N TYR A 53 6.71 -5.51 5.62
CA TYR A 53 6.89 -4.10 5.24
C TYR A 53 5.90 -3.70 4.14
N ALA A 54 5.75 -4.54 3.12
CA ALA A 54 4.79 -4.31 2.05
C ALA A 54 3.36 -4.23 2.57
N PHE A 55 2.95 -5.13 3.48
CA PHE A 55 1.63 -5.06 4.11
C PHE A 55 1.34 -3.68 4.73
N ALA A 56 2.30 -3.14 5.50
CA ALA A 56 2.15 -1.83 6.14
C ALA A 56 2.00 -0.70 5.11
N MET A 57 2.73 -0.77 4.00
CA MET A 57 2.68 0.21 2.91
C MET A 57 1.40 0.11 2.07
N ILE A 58 0.93 -1.12 1.81
CA ILE A 58 -0.29 -1.39 1.04
C ILE A 58 -1.54 -0.99 1.82
N ARG A 59 -1.50 -1.01 3.16
CA ARG A 59 -2.64 -0.66 4.02
C ARG A 59 -3.25 0.72 3.68
N TRP A 60 -2.44 1.72 3.37
CA TRP A 60 -2.94 3.05 2.99
C TRP A 60 -3.65 3.07 1.63
N GLY A 61 -3.40 2.06 0.78
CA GLY A 61 -4.12 1.84 -0.47
C GLY A 61 -5.61 1.61 -0.29
N ASN A 62 -6.06 1.13 0.88
CA ASN A 62 -7.49 1.00 1.18
C ASN A 62 -8.24 2.34 1.22
N SER A 63 -7.52 3.46 1.34
CA SER A 63 -8.10 4.81 1.30
C SER A 63 -8.14 5.42 -0.10
N LEU A 64 -7.71 4.69 -1.14
CA LEU A 64 -7.87 5.11 -2.53
C LEU A 64 -9.33 4.98 -2.99
N PRO A 65 -9.78 5.76 -3.99
CA PRO A 65 -11.16 5.72 -4.47
C PRO A 65 -11.68 4.31 -4.83
N ASN A 66 -10.83 3.46 -5.41
CA ASN A 66 -11.15 2.07 -5.76
C ASN A 66 -10.49 1.05 -4.83
N GLY A 67 -9.87 1.51 -3.73
CA GLY A 67 -9.08 0.67 -2.84
C GLY A 67 -8.00 -0.14 -3.58
N LEU A 68 -8.01 -1.45 -3.36
CA LEU A 68 -7.12 -2.42 -4.01
C LEU A 68 -7.80 -3.24 -5.12
N ALA A 69 -9.06 -2.95 -5.47
CA ALA A 69 -9.85 -3.76 -6.39
C ALA A 69 -9.23 -3.86 -7.80
N ASP A 70 -8.49 -2.82 -8.22
CA ASP A 70 -7.77 -2.77 -9.50
C ASP A 70 -6.49 -3.63 -9.51
N TYR A 71 -6.13 -4.28 -8.38
CA TYR A 71 -4.88 -5.03 -8.16
C TYR A 71 -5.17 -6.37 -7.47
N PRO A 72 -5.72 -7.38 -8.18
CA PRO A 72 -6.24 -8.60 -7.57
C PRO A 72 -5.20 -9.47 -6.85
N ASN A 73 -3.95 -9.54 -7.35
CA ASN A 73 -2.88 -10.29 -6.69
C ASN A 73 -2.38 -9.55 -5.44
N LEU A 74 -2.27 -8.23 -5.53
CA LEU A 74 -1.89 -7.38 -4.41
C LEU A 74 -2.94 -7.43 -3.29
N ASP A 75 -4.21 -7.41 -3.64
CA ASP A 75 -5.34 -7.52 -2.73
C ASP A 75 -5.39 -8.91 -2.07
N ARG A 76 -5.21 -9.99 -2.85
CA ARG A 76 -5.05 -11.37 -2.31
C ARG A 76 -3.94 -11.41 -1.26
N PHE A 77 -2.75 -10.90 -1.60
CA PHE A 77 -1.61 -10.85 -0.70
C PHE A 77 -1.94 -10.07 0.57
N TYR A 78 -2.54 -8.89 0.44
CA TYR A 78 -2.86 -8.03 1.58
C TYR A 78 -3.88 -8.66 2.52
N ARG A 79 -4.94 -9.31 2.00
CA ARG A 79 -5.91 -10.05 2.81
C ARG A 79 -5.28 -11.24 3.53
N HIS A 80 -4.41 -12.00 2.87
CA HIS A 80 -3.69 -13.09 3.50
C HIS A 80 -2.89 -12.61 4.72
N TRP A 81 -2.15 -11.51 4.57
CA TRP A 81 -1.35 -10.93 5.65
C TRP A 81 -2.17 -10.28 6.76
N ARG A 82 -3.37 -9.77 6.45
CA ARG A 82 -4.29 -9.28 7.48
C ARG A 82 -4.73 -10.38 8.43
N GLU A 83 -4.76 -11.63 7.97
CA GLU A 83 -5.11 -12.78 8.80
C GLU A 83 -3.95 -13.31 9.65
N ASP A 84 -2.70 -12.88 9.42
CA ASP A 84 -1.53 -13.30 10.19
C ASP A 84 -1.60 -12.82 11.65
N GLU A 85 -1.43 -13.73 12.60
CA GLU A 85 -1.47 -13.45 14.05
C GLU A 85 -0.41 -12.44 14.51
N GLY A 86 0.76 -12.39 13.84
CA GLY A 86 1.78 -11.37 14.10
C GLY A 86 1.32 -9.99 13.68
N VAL A 87 0.72 -9.89 12.49
CA VAL A 87 0.15 -8.66 11.95
C VAL A 87 -1.01 -8.17 12.80
N LYS A 88 -1.97 -9.04 13.15
CA LYS A 88 -3.12 -8.68 14.01
C LYS A 88 -2.67 -8.08 15.35
N ARG A 89 -1.76 -8.76 16.05
CA ARG A 89 -1.21 -8.27 17.32
C ARG A 89 -0.49 -6.92 17.16
N ALA A 90 0.28 -6.74 16.08
CA ALA A 90 0.94 -5.46 15.82
C ALA A 90 -0.08 -4.34 15.53
N MET A 91 -1.15 -4.63 14.79
CA MET A 91 -2.21 -3.68 14.51
C MET A 91 -2.96 -3.27 15.79
N GLU A 92 -3.30 -4.22 16.66
CA GLU A 92 -3.91 -3.97 17.97
C GLU A 92 -3.02 -3.08 18.85
N GLN A 93 -1.72 -3.38 18.94
CA GLN A 93 -0.76 -2.59 19.72
C GLN A 93 -0.63 -1.15 19.21
N GLN A 94 -0.76 -0.96 17.90
CA GLN A 94 -0.70 0.36 17.26
C GLN A 94 -2.07 1.05 17.18
N GLN A 95 -3.13 0.44 17.74
CA GLN A 95 -4.51 0.93 17.69
C GLN A 95 -5.01 1.18 16.25
N ILE A 96 -4.57 0.31 15.33
CA ILE A 96 -4.96 0.32 13.93
C ILE A 96 -6.04 -0.75 13.74
N HIS A 97 -7.24 -0.31 13.34
CA HIS A 97 -8.37 -1.18 13.00
C HIS A 97 -8.46 -1.41 11.49
#